data_AF-T5KPT6-F1
#
_entry.id   AF-T5KPT6-F1
#
_cell.length_a   1.000
_cell.length_b   1.000
_cell.length_c   1.000
_cell.angle_alpha   90.00
_cell.angle_beta   90.00
_cell.angle_gamma   90.00
#
_symmetry.space_group_name_H-M   'P 1'
#
loop_
_entity.id
_entity.type
_entity.pdbx_description
1 polymer ?
#
loop_
_entity_poly.entity_id
_entity_poly.type
_entity_poly.pdbx_seq_one_letter_code
_entity_poly.pdbx_strand_id
1 'polypeptide(L)'
;MQDSLRITASKVDPGLLALPWSTTLAKWPSEHIVSLPKGLSRHLVRFADLSGRVVAVKETTAEMAQREYDMLGNLARLDVPCVDRVAVIAGRTDAHGDPLPAALVTSHLRFSMPYRALFTRVLRPDTANRLVDALALLLVRLHNVGFYWGDVSLSNTLFRRDAGAFAAYLVDAETGELHEEGLTDGQRAYDLDLARTNIAGEIMDLAAGGRLEHGVDAVAIAD
;
A
#
# COMPACT_ATOMS: atom_id res chain seq x y z
N MET A 1 -18.14 19.46 -21.08
CA MET A 1 -17.22 20.43 -20.42
C MET A 1 -15.92 19.68 -20.20
N GLN A 2 -14.78 20.24 -20.60
CA GLN A 2 -13.48 19.69 -20.19
C GLN A 2 -13.38 19.87 -18.68
N ASP A 3 -13.26 18.77 -17.94
CA ASP A 3 -12.95 18.85 -16.52
C ASP A 3 -11.52 19.39 -16.40
N SER A 4 -11.36 20.56 -15.78
CA SER A 4 -10.04 21.10 -15.48
C SER A 4 -9.32 20.18 -14.50
N LEU A 5 -7.99 20.08 -14.63
CA LEU A 5 -7.16 19.35 -13.66
C LEU A 5 -7.41 19.89 -12.25
N ARG A 6 -7.79 18.99 -11.33
CA ARG A 6 -8.05 19.29 -9.92
C ARG A 6 -7.03 18.57 -9.05
N ILE A 7 -6.40 19.31 -8.15
CA ILE A 7 -5.40 18.80 -7.21
C ILE A 7 -5.90 19.04 -5.78
N THR A 8 -6.21 17.97 -5.08
CA THR A 8 -6.49 18.00 -3.63
C THR A 8 -5.23 17.50 -2.93
N ALA A 9 -4.54 18.33 -2.14
CA ALA A 9 -3.26 17.96 -1.52
C ALA A 9 -3.24 18.23 -0.02
N SER A 10 -2.50 17.40 0.72
CA SER A 10 -2.34 17.53 2.18
C SER A 10 -1.42 18.69 2.54
N LYS A 11 -0.53 19.04 1.62
CA LYS A 11 0.34 20.22 1.66
C LYS A 11 0.58 20.73 0.25
N VAL A 12 0.67 22.04 0.09
CA VAL A 12 1.03 22.67 -1.19
C VAL A 12 2.46 22.25 -1.59
N ASP A 13 2.59 21.61 -2.74
CA ASP A 13 3.86 21.19 -3.33
C ASP A 13 3.85 21.49 -4.83
N PRO A 14 4.55 22.55 -5.30
CA PRO A 14 4.59 22.92 -6.71
C PRO A 14 5.15 21.83 -7.62
N GLY A 15 5.95 20.90 -7.08
CA GLY A 15 6.49 19.76 -7.84
C GLY A 15 5.40 18.87 -8.43
N LEU A 16 4.19 18.89 -7.86
CA LEU A 16 3.05 18.15 -8.41
C LEU A 16 2.74 18.62 -9.82
N LEU A 17 2.88 19.92 -10.13
CA LEU A 17 2.59 20.45 -11.47
C LEU A 17 3.62 20.04 -12.52
N ALA A 18 4.80 19.56 -12.11
CA ALA A 18 5.87 19.13 -13.01
C ALA A 18 5.73 17.66 -13.45
N LEU A 19 4.78 16.90 -12.88
CA LEU A 19 4.54 15.50 -13.24
C LEU A 19 3.62 15.39 -14.48
N PRO A 20 3.80 14.35 -15.32
CA PRO A 20 3.12 14.25 -16.62
C PRO A 20 1.67 13.76 -16.50
N TRP A 21 0.81 14.56 -15.89
CA TRP A 21 -0.59 14.19 -15.62
C TRP A 21 -1.46 13.96 -16.86
N SER A 22 -1.04 14.46 -18.02
CA SER A 22 -1.67 14.18 -19.32
C SER A 22 -1.25 12.85 -19.95
N THR A 23 -0.46 12.03 -19.23
CA THR A 23 -0.02 10.70 -19.69
C THR A 23 -0.46 9.65 -18.68
N THR A 24 -0.93 8.48 -19.13
CA THR A 24 -1.25 7.35 -18.25
C THR A 24 0.01 6.85 -17.52
N LEU A 25 -0.13 6.38 -16.28
CA LEU A 25 1.01 5.88 -15.49
C LEU A 25 1.80 4.77 -16.22
N ALA A 26 1.12 3.99 -17.06
CA ALA A 26 1.74 2.94 -17.85
C ALA A 26 2.79 3.49 -18.82
N LYS A 27 2.54 4.68 -19.37
CA LYS A 27 3.32 5.35 -20.40
C LYS A 27 4.17 6.51 -19.87
N TRP A 28 4.24 6.70 -18.54
CA TRP A 28 5.10 7.73 -17.96
C TRP A 28 6.56 7.58 -18.43
N PRO A 29 7.21 8.67 -18.86
CA PRO A 29 8.61 8.65 -19.26
C PRO A 29 9.52 8.22 -18.10
N SER A 30 10.62 7.52 -18.43
CA SER A 30 11.53 6.96 -17.43
C SER A 30 12.21 8.02 -16.56
N GLU A 31 12.42 9.23 -17.08
CA GLU A 31 13.00 10.35 -16.35
C GLU A 31 12.15 10.84 -15.17
N HIS A 32 10.85 10.55 -15.18
CA HIS A 32 9.94 10.83 -14.07
C HIS A 32 9.76 9.63 -13.12
N ILE A 33 10.37 8.49 -13.43
CA ILE A 33 10.19 7.25 -12.68
C ILE A 33 11.44 6.94 -11.86
N VAL A 34 11.25 6.88 -10.54
CA VAL A 34 12.23 6.33 -9.62
C VAL A 34 12.10 4.80 -9.60
N SER A 35 13.22 4.10 -9.84
CA SER A 35 13.27 2.64 -9.77
C SER A 35 13.50 2.18 -8.34
N LEU A 36 12.54 1.43 -7.78
CA LEU A 36 12.63 0.82 -6.47
C LEU A 36 12.30 -0.68 -6.58
N PRO A 37 12.78 -1.53 -5.66
CA PRO A 37 12.33 -2.91 -5.57
C PRO A 37 10.79 -2.96 -5.41
N LYS A 38 10.09 -3.44 -6.44
CA LYS A 38 8.62 -3.51 -6.43
C LYS A 38 8.17 -4.89 -5.97
N GLY A 39 7.13 -4.92 -5.14
CA GLY A 39 6.33 -6.15 -4.94
C GLY A 39 5.41 -6.40 -6.14
N LEU A 40 4.68 -7.51 -6.09
CA LEU A 40 3.50 -7.67 -6.93
C LEU A 40 2.44 -6.71 -6.39
N SER A 41 2.06 -5.73 -7.19
CA SER A 41 0.91 -4.88 -6.92
C SER A 41 -0.16 -5.20 -7.95
N ARG A 42 -1.39 -5.35 -7.49
CA ARG A 42 -2.58 -5.52 -8.34
C ARG A 42 -2.80 -4.29 -9.20
N HIS A 43 -2.48 -3.13 -8.64
CA HIS A 43 -2.55 -1.83 -9.27
C HIS A 43 -1.21 -1.44 -9.87
N LEU A 44 -1.22 -0.77 -11.02
CA LEU A 44 -0.03 -0.17 -11.58
C LEU A 44 0.44 1.00 -10.69
N VAL A 45 1.62 0.85 -10.08
CA VAL A 45 2.24 1.89 -9.25
C VAL A 45 3.53 2.40 -9.90
N ARG A 46 3.65 3.73 -9.98
CA ARG A 46 4.91 4.42 -10.32
C ARG A 46 5.43 5.15 -9.09
N PHE A 47 6.75 5.14 -8.94
CA PHE A 47 7.41 5.98 -7.96
C PHE A 47 8.02 7.15 -8.70
N ALA A 48 7.93 8.36 -8.15
CA ALA A 48 8.45 9.57 -8.75
C ALA A 48 9.16 10.42 -7.68
N ASP A 49 10.13 11.24 -8.11
CA ASP A 49 10.64 12.31 -7.25
C ASP A 49 9.63 13.46 -7.26
N LEU A 50 9.30 13.95 -6.08
CA LEU A 50 8.46 15.10 -5.86
C LEU A 50 9.18 16.03 -4.88
N SER A 51 9.86 17.05 -5.40
CA SER A 51 10.57 18.04 -4.57
C SER A 51 11.60 17.39 -3.62
N GLY A 52 12.35 16.39 -4.11
CA GLY A 52 13.42 15.70 -3.36
C GLY A 52 12.94 14.59 -2.41
N ARG A 53 11.66 14.22 -2.45
CA ARG A 53 11.11 13.04 -1.76
C ARG A 53 10.48 12.10 -2.79
N VAL A 54 10.58 10.80 -2.53
CA VAL A 54 9.92 9.80 -3.37
C VAL A 54 8.45 9.69 -2.99
N VAL A 55 7.57 9.68 -3.98
CA VAL A 55 6.14 9.40 -3.84
C VAL A 55 5.74 8.17 -4.64
N ALA A 56 4.70 7.47 -4.21
CA ALA A 56 4.02 6.44 -4.96
C ALA A 56 2.77 7.03 -5.61
N VAL A 57 2.53 6.70 -6.87
CA VAL A 57 1.38 7.16 -7.66
C VAL A 57 0.63 5.94 -8.18
N LYS A 58 -0.66 5.84 -7.85
CA LYS A 58 -1.57 4.81 -8.39
C LYS A 58 -2.74 5.43 -9.12
N GLU A 59 -3.15 4.82 -10.23
CA GLU A 59 -4.33 5.21 -11.01
C GLU A 59 -5.56 4.45 -10.52
N THR A 60 -6.67 5.16 -10.33
CA THR A 60 -7.96 4.60 -9.96
C THR A 60 -9.09 5.58 -10.33
N THR A 61 -10.33 5.30 -9.96
CA THR A 61 -11.44 6.25 -10.15
C THR A 61 -11.29 7.45 -9.22
N ALA A 62 -11.87 8.60 -9.59
CA ALA A 62 -11.81 9.81 -8.76
C ALA A 62 -12.44 9.59 -7.37
N GLU A 63 -13.52 8.82 -7.31
CA GLU A 63 -14.20 8.48 -6.06
C GLU A 63 -13.32 7.62 -5.16
N MET A 64 -12.72 6.56 -5.70
CA MET A 64 -11.83 5.67 -4.92
C MET A 64 -10.58 6.41 -4.45
N ALA A 65 -9.95 7.22 -5.31
CA ALA A 65 -8.79 8.01 -4.95
C ALA A 65 -9.11 8.98 -3.79
N GLN A 66 -10.28 9.64 -3.84
CA GLN A 66 -10.71 10.56 -2.79
C GLN A 66 -11.03 9.81 -1.49
N ARG A 67 -11.78 8.70 -1.55
CA ARG A 67 -12.13 7.87 -0.40
C ARG A 67 -10.89 7.41 0.35
N GLU A 68 -9.90 6.87 -0.37
CA GLU A 68 -8.67 6.39 0.24
C GLU A 68 -7.77 7.52 0.72
N TYR A 69 -7.67 8.63 -0.01
CA TYR A 69 -6.98 9.83 0.47
C TYR A 69 -7.55 10.31 1.80
N ASP A 70 -8.87 10.32 1.95
CA ASP A 70 -9.51 10.71 3.21
C ASP A 70 -9.28 9.67 4.31
N MET A 71 -9.39 8.38 3.97
CA MET A 71 -9.14 7.28 4.90
C MET A 71 -7.71 7.30 5.46
N LEU A 72 -6.69 7.41 4.61
CA LEU A 72 -5.29 7.52 5.05
C LEU A 72 -5.08 8.74 5.95
N GLY A 73 -5.79 9.84 5.68
CA GLY A 73 -5.77 11.02 6.52
C GLY A 73 -6.40 10.81 7.89
N ASN A 74 -7.47 10.02 7.97
CA ASN A 74 -8.13 9.66 9.23
C ASN A 74 -7.24 8.73 10.05
N LEU A 75 -6.68 7.69 9.43
CA LEU A 75 -5.76 6.74 10.06
C LEU A 75 -4.51 7.42 10.60
N ALA A 76 -3.92 8.36 9.85
CA ALA A 76 -2.78 9.15 10.32
C ALA A 76 -3.11 9.99 11.57
N ARG A 77 -4.34 10.53 11.69
CA ARG A 77 -4.77 11.26 12.89
C ARG A 77 -5.00 10.36 14.11
N LEU A 78 -5.16 9.06 13.88
CA LEU A 78 -5.32 8.02 14.91
C LEU A 78 -3.99 7.32 15.22
N ASP A 79 -2.85 7.87 14.76
CA ASP A 79 -1.51 7.31 14.94
C ASP A 79 -1.35 5.87 14.43
N VAL A 80 -2.14 5.49 13.43
CA VAL A 80 -2.03 4.19 12.75
C VAL A 80 -0.77 4.17 11.88
N PRO A 81 0.05 3.10 11.93
CA PRO A 81 1.18 2.93 11.02
C PRO A 81 0.70 2.70 9.57
N CYS A 82 0.61 3.76 8.78
CA CYS A 82 0.28 3.70 7.35
C CYS A 82 1.16 4.65 6.52
N VAL A 83 1.04 4.59 5.19
CA VAL A 83 1.65 5.59 4.31
C VAL A 83 0.93 6.93 4.39
N ASP A 84 1.69 8.02 4.30
CA ASP A 84 1.12 9.37 4.33
C ASP A 84 0.46 9.72 3.00
N ARG A 85 -0.75 10.26 3.05
CA ARG A 85 -1.41 10.86 1.88
C ARG A 85 -0.68 12.12 1.42
N VAL A 86 -0.52 12.29 0.12
CA VAL A 86 0.09 13.50 -0.48
C VAL A 86 -0.95 14.27 -1.28
N ALA A 87 -1.56 13.64 -2.28
CA ALA A 87 -2.53 14.31 -3.14
C ALA A 87 -3.48 13.35 -3.87
N VAL A 88 -4.61 13.89 -4.33
CA VAL A 88 -5.47 13.32 -5.37
C VAL A 88 -5.41 14.22 -6.59
N ILE A 89 -5.16 13.63 -7.75
CA ILE A 89 -5.15 14.29 -9.05
C ILE A 89 -6.35 13.80 -9.85
N ALA A 90 -7.36 14.65 -10.01
CA ALA A 90 -8.60 14.35 -10.72
C ALA A 90 -8.77 15.26 -11.95
N GLY A 91 -9.71 14.92 -12.83
CA GLY A 91 -9.95 15.69 -14.06
C GLY A 91 -8.75 15.64 -15.01
N ARG A 92 -8.00 14.54 -15.02
CA ARG A 92 -6.88 14.34 -15.94
C ARG A 92 -7.43 14.09 -17.35
N THR A 93 -6.79 14.69 -18.35
CA THR A 93 -7.06 14.43 -19.76
C THR A 93 -5.75 14.26 -20.51
N ASP A 94 -5.75 13.45 -21.56
CA ASP A 94 -4.59 13.33 -22.44
C ASP A 94 -4.49 14.49 -23.45
N ALA A 95 -3.52 14.41 -24.37
CA ALA A 95 -3.29 15.43 -25.40
C ALA A 95 -4.46 15.59 -26.39
N HIS A 96 -5.35 14.60 -26.49
CA HIS A 96 -6.55 14.63 -27.34
C HIS A 96 -7.78 15.14 -26.57
N GLY A 97 -7.65 15.36 -25.25
CA GLY A 97 -8.74 15.73 -24.37
C GLY A 97 -9.54 14.53 -23.86
N ASP A 98 -9.07 13.31 -24.10
CA ASP A 98 -9.73 12.10 -23.62
C ASP A 98 -9.50 11.95 -22.10
N PRO A 99 -10.56 11.62 -21.31
CA PRO A 99 -10.42 11.46 -19.87
C PRO A 99 -9.44 10.36 -19.48
N LEU A 100 -8.59 10.66 -18.51
CA LEU A 100 -7.69 9.70 -17.86
C LEU A 100 -8.18 9.37 -16.45
N PRO A 101 -7.86 8.18 -15.90
CA PRO A 101 -8.16 7.87 -14.51
C PRO A 101 -7.57 8.90 -13.55
N ALA A 102 -8.21 9.10 -12.40
CA ALA A 102 -7.61 9.90 -11.33
C ALA A 102 -6.36 9.20 -10.78
N ALA A 103 -5.53 9.94 -10.06
CA ALA A 103 -4.36 9.38 -9.40
C ALA A 103 -4.35 9.71 -7.91
N LEU A 104 -4.08 8.72 -7.07
CA LEU A 104 -3.71 8.91 -5.67
C LEU A 104 -2.19 8.97 -5.57
N VAL A 105 -1.69 9.96 -4.85
CA VAL A 105 -0.28 10.16 -4.52
C VAL A 105 -0.09 9.96 -3.03
N THR A 106 0.78 9.04 -2.65
CA THR A 106 1.19 8.79 -1.26
C THR A 106 2.70 8.94 -1.11
N SER A 107 3.17 9.22 0.10
CA SER A 107 4.60 9.30 0.38
C SER A 107 5.19 7.90 0.36
N HIS A 108 6.36 7.73 -0.27
CA HIS A 108 7.11 6.50 -0.11
C HIS A 108 7.68 6.40 1.32
N LEU A 109 7.34 5.34 2.04
CA LEU A 109 7.86 5.09 3.37
C LEU A 109 9.36 4.71 3.31
N ARG A 110 10.24 5.63 3.73
CA ARG A 110 11.71 5.41 3.69
C ARG A 110 12.13 4.21 4.54
N PHE A 111 13.16 3.49 4.07
CA PHE A 111 13.71 2.29 4.71
C PHE A 111 12.71 1.14 4.87
N SER A 112 11.58 1.20 4.16
CA SER A 112 10.63 0.10 4.07
C SER A 112 10.89 -0.77 2.86
N MET A 113 10.39 -1.99 2.90
CA MET A 113 10.47 -2.96 1.82
C MET A 113 9.13 -3.68 1.68
N PRO A 114 8.65 -3.94 0.46
CA PRO A 114 7.56 -4.90 0.25
C PRO A 114 8.06 -6.28 0.67
N TYR A 115 7.16 -7.14 1.16
CA TYR A 115 7.57 -8.43 1.72
C TYR A 115 8.49 -9.18 0.74
N ARG A 116 8.13 -9.34 -0.54
CA ARG A 116 8.93 -10.04 -1.57
C ARG A 116 10.39 -9.57 -1.69
N ALA A 117 10.67 -8.28 -1.49
CA ALA A 117 12.05 -7.77 -1.54
C ALA A 117 12.91 -8.30 -0.39
N LEU A 118 12.30 -8.67 0.73
CA LEU A 118 12.95 -9.36 1.86
C LEU A 118 13.33 -10.81 1.53
N PHE A 119 12.67 -11.43 0.54
CA PHE A 119 12.88 -12.83 0.12
C PHE A 119 13.85 -12.96 -1.07
N THR A 120 14.65 -11.93 -1.37
CA THR A 120 15.64 -12.00 -2.47
C THR A 120 16.75 -13.03 -2.23
N ARG A 121 16.91 -13.51 -1.00
CA ARG A 121 17.75 -14.66 -0.59
C ARG A 121 16.88 -15.67 0.17
N VAL A 122 17.28 -16.95 0.18
CA VAL A 122 16.56 -18.02 0.89
C VAL A 122 16.36 -17.61 2.34
N LEU A 123 15.11 -17.58 2.78
CA LEU A 123 14.75 -17.17 4.11
C LEU A 123 14.73 -18.35 5.07
N ARG A 124 15.29 -18.10 6.25
CA ARG A 124 15.07 -18.97 7.41
C ARG A 124 13.63 -18.79 7.89
N PRO A 125 12.95 -19.86 8.31
CA PRO A 125 11.58 -19.84 8.82
C PRO A 125 11.29 -18.67 9.79
N ASP A 126 12.24 -18.38 10.70
CA ASP A 126 12.14 -17.32 11.71
C ASP A 126 11.76 -15.93 11.17
N THR A 127 12.16 -15.61 9.94
CA THR A 127 11.88 -14.28 9.40
C THR A 127 10.48 -14.17 8.82
N ALA A 128 9.92 -15.26 8.27
CA ALA A 128 8.53 -15.27 7.83
C ALA A 128 7.60 -15.08 9.04
N ASN A 129 7.84 -15.81 10.13
CA ASN A 129 7.13 -15.64 11.40
C ASN A 129 7.20 -14.18 11.89
N ARG A 130 8.40 -13.58 11.91
CA ARG A 130 8.55 -12.18 12.34
C ARG A 130 7.82 -11.15 11.46
N LEU A 131 7.54 -11.46 10.19
CA LEU A 131 6.73 -10.60 9.32
C LEU A 131 5.25 -10.74 9.66
N VAL A 132 4.80 -11.98 9.89
CA VAL A 132 3.43 -12.26 10.34
C VAL A 132 3.17 -11.64 11.71
N ASP A 133 4.11 -11.75 12.66
CA ASP A 133 4.05 -11.08 13.97
C ASP A 133 3.86 -9.56 13.83
N ALA A 134 4.65 -8.94 12.94
CA ALA A 134 4.55 -7.50 12.69
C ALA A 134 3.19 -7.12 12.08
N LEU A 135 2.68 -7.93 11.14
CA LEU A 135 1.37 -7.73 10.54
C LEU A 135 0.24 -7.93 11.55
N ALA A 136 0.32 -8.94 12.41
CA ALA A 136 -0.64 -9.18 13.49
C ALA A 136 -0.68 -7.99 14.46
N LEU A 137 0.47 -7.43 14.84
CA LEU A 137 0.54 -6.22 15.65
C LEU A 137 -0.08 -5.00 14.95
N LEU A 138 0.09 -4.86 13.63
CA LEU A 138 -0.59 -3.83 12.85
C LEU A 138 -2.12 -4.05 12.85
N LEU A 139 -2.58 -5.28 12.63
CA LEU A 139 -4.00 -5.62 12.59
C LEU A 139 -4.69 -5.33 13.94
N VAL A 140 -4.03 -5.68 15.06
CA VAL A 140 -4.51 -5.32 16.40
C VAL A 140 -4.67 -3.80 16.55
N ARG A 141 -3.69 -3.02 16.07
CA ARG A 141 -3.79 -1.54 16.12
C ARG A 141 -4.96 -1.02 15.27
N LEU A 142 -5.15 -1.56 14.07
CA LEU A 142 -6.27 -1.21 13.20
C LEU A 142 -7.62 -1.54 13.86
N HIS A 143 -7.78 -2.75 14.39
CA HIS A 143 -9.01 -3.17 15.05
C HIS A 143 -9.31 -2.37 16.33
N ASN A 144 -8.28 -1.92 17.04
CA ASN A 144 -8.42 -1.10 18.25
C ASN A 144 -8.94 0.32 17.94
N VAL A 145 -8.64 0.85 16.75
CA VAL A 145 -9.18 2.16 16.32
C VAL A 145 -10.50 2.02 15.55
N GLY A 146 -11.09 0.82 15.50
CA GLY A 146 -12.34 0.56 14.79
C GLY A 146 -12.18 0.45 13.28
N PHE A 147 -10.98 0.17 12.77
CA PHE A 147 -10.73 0.05 11.33
C PHE A 147 -10.81 -1.40 10.86
N TYR A 148 -11.78 -1.69 10.01
CA TYR A 148 -11.92 -2.93 9.27
C TYR A 148 -11.12 -2.80 7.97
N TRP A 149 -10.20 -3.72 7.71
CA TRP A 149 -9.30 -3.60 6.56
C TRP A 149 -9.93 -4.17 5.28
N GLY A 150 -10.51 -5.36 5.37
CA GLY A 150 -11.19 -6.02 4.25
C GLY A 150 -10.26 -6.56 3.16
N ASP A 151 -8.94 -6.46 3.34
CA ASP A 151 -7.95 -6.96 2.39
C ASP A 151 -6.55 -7.13 3.02
N VAL A 152 -6.53 -7.79 4.18
CA VAL A 152 -5.31 -8.05 4.96
C VAL A 152 -4.37 -8.97 4.17
N SER A 153 -3.16 -8.50 3.86
CA SER A 153 -2.14 -9.28 3.14
C SER A 153 -0.72 -8.76 3.36
N LEU A 154 0.30 -9.58 3.08
CA LEU A 154 1.69 -9.14 3.05
C LEU A 154 1.95 -8.19 1.88
N SER A 155 1.25 -8.35 0.75
CA SER A 155 1.36 -7.47 -0.42
C SER A 155 0.87 -6.05 -0.16
N ASN A 156 -0.15 -5.89 0.69
CA ASN A 156 -0.66 -4.57 1.11
C ASN A 156 0.02 -4.03 2.37
N THR A 157 1.18 -4.59 2.72
CA THR A 157 1.97 -4.20 3.89
C THR A 157 3.41 -3.88 3.50
N LEU A 158 3.92 -2.75 3.99
CA LEU A 158 5.34 -2.43 3.95
C LEU A 158 6.00 -2.72 5.29
N PHE A 159 7.23 -3.23 5.23
CA PHE A 159 7.97 -3.63 6.42
C PHE A 159 9.24 -2.81 6.58
N ARG A 160 9.47 -2.27 7.78
CA ARG A 160 10.74 -1.67 8.19
C ARG A 160 11.47 -2.64 9.12
N ARG A 161 12.78 -2.76 8.96
CA ARG A 161 13.61 -3.49 9.95
C ARG A 161 13.68 -2.66 11.23
N ASP A 162 13.43 -3.29 12.36
CA ASP A 162 13.48 -2.64 13.67
C ASP A 162 14.22 -3.52 14.67
N ALA A 163 15.47 -3.21 14.98
CA ALA A 163 16.29 -3.85 16.03
C ALA A 163 16.14 -5.38 16.19
N GLY A 164 16.12 -6.15 15.09
CA GLY A 164 15.96 -7.62 15.16
C GLY A 164 14.52 -8.12 15.09
N ALA A 165 13.55 -7.23 14.85
CA ALA A 165 12.14 -7.45 14.53
C ALA A 165 11.76 -6.72 13.22
N PHE A 166 10.45 -6.63 12.93
CA PHE A 166 9.89 -5.81 11.85
C PHE A 166 8.76 -4.94 12.39
N ALA A 167 8.59 -3.76 11.79
CA ALA A 167 7.41 -2.94 11.94
C ALA A 167 6.63 -2.96 10.61
N ALA A 168 5.33 -3.24 10.69
CA ALA A 168 4.43 -3.27 9.54
C ALA A 168 3.68 -1.94 9.38
N TYR A 169 3.44 -1.56 8.13
CA TYR A 169 2.73 -0.34 7.75
C TYR A 169 1.72 -0.64 6.65
N LEU A 170 0.49 -0.18 6.85
CA LEU A 170 -0.59 -0.25 5.87
C LEU A 170 -0.26 0.61 4.65
N VAL A 171 -0.39 0.06 3.43
CA VAL A 171 -0.23 0.85 2.20
C VAL A 171 -1.50 1.04 1.39
N ASP A 172 -2.46 0.12 1.50
CA ASP A 172 -3.68 0.12 0.71
C ASP A 172 -4.89 0.09 1.65
N ALA A 173 -5.57 1.23 1.74
CA ALA A 173 -6.78 1.40 2.56
C ALA A 173 -8.05 1.46 1.70
N GLU A 174 -7.96 1.10 0.42
CA GLU A 174 -9.02 1.24 -0.58
C GLU A 174 -10.31 0.51 -0.19
N THR A 175 -10.19 -0.68 0.39
CA THR A 175 -11.33 -1.53 0.83
C THR A 175 -11.76 -1.27 2.27
N GLY A 176 -10.99 -0.48 3.03
CA GLY A 176 -11.18 -0.37 4.46
C GLY A 176 -12.34 0.53 4.87
N GLU A 177 -12.82 0.34 6.10
CA GLU A 177 -13.90 1.09 6.72
C GLU A 177 -13.55 1.43 8.17
N LEU A 178 -13.90 2.64 8.61
CA LEU A 178 -13.66 3.10 9.97
C LEU A 178 -15.02 3.21 10.69
N HIS A 179 -15.15 2.50 11.80
CA HIS A 179 -16.37 2.44 12.61
C HIS A 179 -16.12 3.08 13.98
N GLU A 180 -16.78 4.20 14.26
CA GLU A 180 -16.61 4.96 15.50
C GLU A 180 -17.03 4.16 16.75
N GLU A 181 -18.02 3.29 16.61
CA GLU A 181 -18.50 2.40 17.68
C GLU A 181 -17.55 1.21 17.95
N GLY A 182 -16.50 1.07 17.13
CA GLY A 182 -15.61 -0.08 17.11
C GLY A 182 -16.07 -1.16 16.11
N LEU A 183 -15.24 -2.19 15.96
CA LEU A 183 -15.55 -3.32 15.10
C LEU A 183 -16.41 -4.36 15.79
N THR A 184 -17.33 -4.95 15.02
CA THR A 184 -18.04 -6.16 15.43
C THR A 184 -17.11 -7.37 15.42
N ASP A 185 -17.46 -8.41 16.19
CA ASP A 185 -16.71 -9.68 16.18
C ASP A 185 -16.68 -10.31 14.78
N GLY A 186 -17.74 -10.15 13.99
CA GLY A 186 -17.81 -10.65 12.62
C GLY A 186 -16.80 -9.96 11.68
N GLN A 187 -16.64 -8.64 11.79
CA GLN A 187 -15.65 -7.90 11.00
C GLN A 187 -14.22 -8.30 11.38
N ARG A 188 -13.95 -8.46 12.68
CA ARG A 188 -12.63 -8.92 13.17
C ARG A 188 -12.32 -10.32 12.67
N ALA A 189 -13.28 -11.24 12.81
CA ALA A 189 -13.13 -12.61 12.33
C ALA A 189 -12.89 -12.66 10.82
N TYR A 190 -13.60 -11.85 10.04
CA TYR A 190 -13.41 -11.80 8.60
C TYR A 190 -12.01 -11.29 8.18
N ASP A 191 -11.50 -10.24 8.83
CA ASP A 191 -10.12 -9.77 8.61
C ASP A 191 -9.09 -10.86 8.95
N LEU A 192 -9.31 -11.64 10.02
CA LEU A 192 -8.44 -12.75 10.39
C LEU A 192 -8.49 -13.90 9.38
N ASP A 193 -9.68 -14.27 8.89
CA ASP A 193 -9.84 -15.30 7.87
C ASP A 193 -9.18 -14.90 6.53
N LEU A 194 -9.32 -13.64 6.14
CA LEU A 194 -8.61 -13.07 4.99
C LEU A 194 -7.10 -13.10 5.19
N ALA A 195 -6.62 -12.64 6.36
CA ALA A 195 -5.20 -12.64 6.67
C ALA A 195 -4.61 -14.04 6.53
N ARG A 196 -5.22 -15.04 7.18
CA ARG A 196 -4.79 -16.43 7.13
C ARG A 196 -4.70 -16.96 5.69
N THR A 197 -5.76 -16.76 4.92
CA THR A 197 -5.85 -17.23 3.53
C THR A 197 -4.82 -16.56 2.62
N ASN A 198 -4.71 -15.24 2.70
CA ASN A 198 -3.82 -14.46 1.85
C ASN A 198 -2.35 -14.71 2.20
N ILE A 199 -1.99 -14.69 3.49
CA ILE A 199 -0.62 -14.91 3.96
C ILE A 199 -0.14 -16.31 3.56
N ALA A 200 -0.96 -17.34 3.76
CA ALA A 200 -0.62 -18.71 3.36
C ALA A 200 -0.35 -18.78 1.84
N GLY A 201 -1.22 -18.19 1.02
CA GLY A 201 -1.03 -18.12 -0.43
C GLY A 201 0.25 -17.39 -0.84
N GLU A 202 0.53 -16.24 -0.23
CA GLU A 202 1.72 -15.43 -0.51
C GLU A 202 3.03 -16.13 -0.11
N ILE A 203 3.02 -16.91 0.96
CA ILE A 203 4.17 -17.72 1.39
C ILE A 203 4.35 -18.94 0.47
N MET A 204 3.26 -19.61 0.07
CA MET A 204 3.32 -20.71 -0.90
C MET A 204 3.91 -20.24 -2.24
N ASP A 205 3.51 -19.07 -2.71
CA ASP A 205 4.06 -18.41 -3.90
C ASP A 205 5.59 -18.22 -3.81
N LEU A 206 6.07 -17.80 -2.64
CA LEU A 206 7.49 -17.64 -2.37
C LEU A 206 8.22 -18.99 -2.38
N ALA A 207 7.61 -20.03 -1.79
CA ALA A 207 8.15 -21.38 -1.79
C ALA A 207 8.26 -21.95 -3.20
N ALA A 208 7.20 -21.81 -4.01
CA ALA A 208 7.18 -22.23 -5.41
C ALA A 208 8.25 -21.50 -6.25
N GLY A 209 8.56 -20.25 -5.92
CA GLY A 209 9.64 -19.47 -6.54
C GLY A 209 11.05 -19.82 -6.08
N GLY A 210 11.24 -20.83 -5.22
CA GLY A 210 12.54 -21.23 -4.67
C GLY A 210 13.14 -20.21 -3.68
N ARG A 211 12.29 -19.35 -3.10
CA ARG A 211 12.69 -18.23 -2.23
C ARG A 211 12.56 -18.56 -0.73
N LEU A 212 12.06 -19.76 -0.42
CA LEU A 212 11.82 -20.26 0.93
C LEU A 212 12.60 -21.57 1.15
N GLU A 213 13.11 -21.79 2.36
CA GLU A 213 13.78 -23.03 2.72
C GLU A 213 12.84 -24.25 2.59
N HIS A 214 13.38 -25.41 2.21
CA HIS A 214 12.58 -26.62 2.05
C HIS A 214 12.03 -27.10 3.41
N GLY A 215 10.75 -27.51 3.43
CA GLY A 215 10.09 -27.99 4.64
C GLY A 215 9.37 -26.92 5.45
N VAL A 216 9.30 -25.67 4.97
CA VAL A 216 8.48 -24.63 5.59
C VAL A 216 6.99 -24.88 5.29
N ASP A 217 6.19 -24.94 6.35
CA ASP A 217 4.73 -25.04 6.27
C ASP A 217 4.11 -23.63 6.25
N ALA A 218 3.61 -23.23 5.08
CA ALA A 218 3.01 -21.92 4.88
C ALA A 218 1.71 -21.72 5.69
N VAL A 219 0.97 -22.79 5.95
CA VAL A 219 -0.27 -22.73 6.74
C VAL A 219 0.09 -22.54 8.20
N ALA A 220 1.08 -23.28 8.71
CA ALA A 220 1.54 -23.12 10.09
C ALA A 220 2.15 -21.74 10.39
N ILE A 221 2.68 -21.04 9.38
CA ILE A 221 3.15 -19.65 9.55
C ILE A 221 1.98 -18.65 9.54
N ALA A 222 0.91 -18.95 8.80
CA ALA A 222 -0.25 -18.07 8.68
C ALA A 222 -1.21 -18.18 9.88
N ASP A 223 -1.09 -19.24 10.68
CA ASP A 223 -1.86 -19.52 11.90
C ASP A 223 -1.30 -18.78 13.13
#